data_AF-A0A6G3U9P0-F1
#
_entry.id   AF-A0A6G3U9P0-F1
#
_cell.length_a   1.000
_cell.length_b   1.000
_cell.length_c   1.000
_cell.angle_alpha   90.00
_cell.angle_beta   90.00
_cell.angle_gamma   90.00
#
_symmetry.space_group_name_H-M   'P 1'
#
loop_
_entity.id
_entity.type
_entity.pdbx_description
1 polymer ?
#
loop_
_entity_poly.entity_id
_entity_poly.type
_entity_poly.pdbx_seq_one_letter_code
_entity_poly.pdbx_strand_id
1 'polypeptide(L)'
;RAGAAAAPEAAPLVRAALDAREELLAAPPEQRLLHGTFRQSKVLAAERLPWLAVGPDPVVGECAFDLARLVRDRVEDLIAQPSGAATTRRRVKRLAESLEVDQERLRGWTLFRAV
;
A
#
# COMPACT_ATOMS: atom_id res chain seq x y z
N ARG A 1 -18.84 -7.48 1.51
CA ARG A 1 -17.73 -8.24 0.88
C ARG A 1 -18.31 -8.99 -0.31
N ALA A 2 -18.20 -8.47 -1.52
CA ALA A 2 -18.38 -9.29 -2.71
C ALA A 2 -17.16 -10.23 -2.75
N GLY A 3 -17.39 -11.53 -2.54
CA GLY A 3 -16.32 -12.52 -2.52
C GLY A 3 -15.68 -12.68 -3.90
N ALA A 4 -14.45 -13.20 -3.92
CA ALA A 4 -13.68 -13.54 -5.13
C ALA A 4 -14.43 -14.43 -6.16
N ALA A 5 -15.59 -14.99 -5.79
CA ALA A 5 -16.51 -15.67 -6.69
C ALA A 5 -17.12 -14.74 -7.78
N ALA A 6 -17.02 -13.41 -7.64
CA ALA A 6 -17.66 -12.45 -8.54
C ALA A 6 -16.88 -12.13 -9.84
N ALA A 7 -15.60 -12.51 -9.94
CA ALA A 7 -14.73 -12.17 -11.08
C ALA A 7 -13.67 -13.26 -11.33
N PRO A 8 -13.97 -14.32 -12.11
CA PRO A 8 -13.04 -15.41 -12.41
C PRO A 8 -11.70 -14.93 -13.00
N GLU A 9 -11.72 -13.84 -13.78
CA GLU A 9 -10.56 -13.20 -14.36
C GLU A 9 -9.57 -12.64 -13.32
N ALA A 10 -10.04 -12.34 -12.11
CA ALA A 10 -9.19 -11.86 -11.02
C ALA A 10 -8.48 -13.00 -10.26
N ALA A 11 -8.86 -14.27 -10.48
CA ALA A 11 -8.31 -15.40 -9.73
C ALA A 11 -6.77 -15.49 -9.75
N PRO A 12 -6.06 -15.25 -10.89
CA PRO A 12 -4.61 -15.22 -10.90
C PRO A 12 -4.02 -14.09 -10.03
N LEU A 13 -4.67 -12.91 -10.02
CA LEU A 13 -4.24 -11.77 -9.21
C LEU A 13 -4.47 -12.03 -7.72
N VAL A 14 -5.61 -12.62 -7.35
CA VAL A 14 -5.91 -13.02 -5.97
C VAL A 14 -4.86 -14.02 -5.47
N ARG A 15 -4.52 -15.03 -6.28
CA ARG A 15 -3.48 -15.99 -5.92
C ARG A 15 -2.13 -15.29 -5.72
N ALA A 16 -1.70 -14.46 -6.68
CA ALA A 16 -0.44 -13.72 -6.55
C ALA A 16 -0.39 -12.79 -5.32
N ALA A 17 -1.51 -12.15 -4.96
CA ALA A 17 -1.62 -11.33 -3.77
C ALA A 17 -1.51 -12.16 -2.48
N LEU A 18 -2.17 -13.31 -2.42
CA LEU A 18 -2.11 -14.21 -1.27
C LEU A 18 -0.72 -14.84 -1.12
N ASP A 19 -0.10 -15.28 -2.21
CA ASP A 19 1.27 -15.82 -2.22
C ASP A 19 2.26 -14.78 -1.70
N ALA A 20 2.17 -13.54 -2.19
CA ALA A 20 3.00 -12.44 -1.69
C ALA A 20 2.78 -12.16 -0.19
N ARG A 21 1.53 -12.23 0.30
CA ARG A 21 1.24 -12.08 1.73
C ARG A 21 1.88 -13.20 2.55
N GLU A 22 1.79 -14.45 2.12
CA GLU A 22 2.40 -15.58 2.83
C GLU A 22 3.93 -15.42 2.90
N GLU A 23 4.58 -15.04 1.80
CA GLU A 23 6.02 -14.75 1.78
C GLU A 23 6.41 -13.61 2.74
N LEU A 24 5.64 -12.52 2.76
CA LEU A 24 5.91 -11.36 3.63
C LEU A 24 5.76 -11.68 5.11
N LEU A 25 4.87 -12.62 5.44
CA LEU A 25 4.56 -13.08 6.80
C LEU A 25 5.39 -14.29 7.24
N ALA A 26 6.24 -14.85 6.37
CA ALA A 26 7.07 -16.01 6.68
C ALA A 26 8.09 -15.75 7.81
N ALA A 27 8.46 -14.48 8.02
CA ALA A 27 9.24 -14.02 9.16
C ALA A 27 8.41 -13.06 10.03
N PRO A 28 8.64 -13.01 11.36
CA PRO A 28 7.95 -12.08 12.23
C PRO A 28 8.10 -10.63 11.71
N PRO A 29 6.99 -9.93 11.38
CA PRO A 29 7.08 -8.57 10.92
C PRO A 29 7.43 -7.63 12.07
N GLU A 30 7.91 -6.43 11.72
CA GLU A 30 7.98 -5.33 12.67
C GLU A 30 6.59 -5.08 13.29
N GLN A 31 6.55 -4.78 14.60
CA GLN A 31 5.32 -4.46 15.30
C GLN A 31 5.24 -2.96 15.59
N ARG A 32 4.67 -2.19 14.66
CA ARG A 32 4.37 -0.77 14.83
C ARG A 32 2.88 -0.53 14.81
N LEU A 33 2.43 0.49 15.54
CA LEU A 33 1.09 1.03 15.39
C LEU A 33 1.01 1.80 14.07
N LEU A 34 0.16 1.34 13.17
CA LEU A 34 -0.07 1.93 11.85
C LEU A 34 -1.35 2.76 11.85
N HIS A 35 -1.47 3.70 10.92
CA HIS A 35 -2.71 4.43 10.67
C HIS A 35 -3.77 3.54 10.01
N GLY A 36 -3.34 2.49 9.28
CA GLY A 36 -4.15 1.45 8.62
C GLY A 36 -4.85 1.90 7.34
N THR A 37 -5.17 3.19 7.24
CA THR A 37 -5.73 3.85 6.06
C THR A 37 -4.86 4.98 5.54
N PHE A 38 -3.53 4.89 5.65
CA PHE A 38 -2.65 6.01 5.26
C PHE A 38 -2.64 6.25 3.75
N ARG A 39 -3.19 7.40 3.32
CA ARG A 39 -3.30 7.85 1.93
C ARG A 39 -3.23 9.37 1.89
N GLN A 40 -2.91 10.00 0.76
CA GLN A 40 -2.68 11.44 0.64
C GLN A 40 -3.79 12.28 1.29
N SER A 41 -5.05 11.91 1.07
CA SER A 41 -6.21 12.61 1.66
C SER A 41 -6.32 12.55 3.19
N LYS A 42 -5.50 11.73 3.87
CA LYS A 42 -5.45 11.63 5.32
C LYS A 42 -4.37 12.51 5.95
N VAL A 43 -3.56 13.21 5.15
CA VAL A 43 -2.55 14.15 5.64
C VAL A 43 -3.02 15.57 5.34
N LEU A 44 -3.32 16.32 6.39
CA LEU A 44 -3.87 17.67 6.31
C LEU A 44 -2.91 18.68 6.94
N ALA A 45 -2.87 19.88 6.39
CA ALA A 45 -2.17 20.99 7.03
C ALA A 45 -2.90 21.39 8.32
N ALA A 46 -2.15 21.80 9.33
CA ALA A 46 -2.71 22.25 10.60
C ALA A 46 -1.84 23.30 11.30
N GLU A 47 -2.40 23.96 12.30
CA GLU A 47 -1.68 24.97 13.09
C GLU A 47 -0.84 24.36 14.21
N ARG A 48 -1.34 23.31 14.88
CA ARG A 48 -0.62 22.65 15.98
C ARG A 48 0.71 22.03 15.54
N LEU A 49 0.72 21.46 14.34
CA LEU A 49 1.90 20.93 13.63
C LEU A 49 1.66 21.14 12.14
N PRO A 50 2.71 21.32 11.31
CA PRO A 50 2.54 21.61 9.88
C PRO A 50 1.69 20.58 9.14
N TRP A 51 1.73 19.30 9.55
CA TRP A 51 0.96 18.21 8.98
C TRP A 51 0.40 17.29 10.06
N LEU A 52 -0.86 16.88 9.90
CA LEU A 52 -1.54 15.91 10.75
C LEU A 52 -2.09 14.75 9.92
N ALA A 53 -1.86 13.52 10.40
CA ALA A 53 -2.53 12.33 9.90
C ALA A 53 -3.88 12.14 10.64
N VAL A 54 -4.98 11.97 9.90
CA VAL A 54 -6.35 12.01 10.47
C VAL A 54 -7.23 10.81 10.11
N GLY A 55 -8.19 10.52 10.97
CA GLY A 55 -9.17 9.44 10.79
C GLY A 55 -8.52 8.08 10.55
N PRO A 56 -7.71 7.58 11.51
CA PRO A 56 -7.09 6.27 11.42
C PRO A 56 -8.07 5.13 11.66
N ASP A 57 -7.73 3.96 11.13
CA ASP A 57 -8.30 2.66 11.48
C ASP A 57 -7.12 1.76 11.89
N PRO A 58 -6.67 1.88 13.15
CA PRO A 58 -5.33 1.43 13.53
C PRO A 58 -5.17 -0.09 13.47
N VAL A 59 -4.00 -0.53 13.02
CA VAL A 59 -3.57 -1.93 13.04
C VAL A 59 -2.13 -2.02 13.50
N VAL A 60 -1.70 -3.20 13.95
CA VAL A 60 -0.30 -3.47 14.27
C VAL A 60 0.34 -4.23 13.13
N GLY A 61 1.50 -3.75 12.67
CA GLY A 61 2.27 -4.39 11.62
C GLY A 61 3.46 -3.54 11.21
N GLU A 62 3.99 -3.84 10.03
CA GLU A 62 5.15 -3.13 9.47
C GLU A 62 4.78 -1.85 8.71
N CYS A 63 5.69 -0.88 8.69
CA CYS A 63 5.47 0.40 8.02
C CYS A 63 5.11 0.26 6.52
N ALA A 64 5.72 -0.71 5.82
CA ALA A 64 5.48 -0.96 4.39
C ALA A 64 4.00 -1.28 4.07
N PHE A 65 3.27 -1.90 5.01
CA PHE A 65 1.86 -2.21 4.85
C PHE A 65 1.01 -0.95 4.68
N ASP A 66 1.29 0.10 5.47
CA ASP A 66 0.51 1.32 5.42
C ASP A 66 0.88 2.17 4.20
N LEU A 67 2.17 2.25 3.86
CA LEU A 67 2.69 2.95 2.69
C LEU A 67 2.18 2.41 1.35
N ALA A 68 1.83 1.12 1.28
CA ALA A 68 1.27 0.49 0.09
C ALA A 68 0.01 1.18 -0.47
N ARG A 69 -0.74 1.94 0.36
CA ARG A 69 -1.87 2.76 -0.12
C ARG A 69 -1.41 4.03 -0.84
N LEU A 70 -0.37 4.71 -0.37
CA LEU A 70 0.21 5.89 -1.04
C LEU A 70 0.76 5.57 -2.44
N VAL A 71 1.32 4.38 -2.63
CA VAL A 71 1.80 3.95 -3.96
C VAL A 71 0.67 4.03 -5.01
N ARG A 72 -0.56 3.67 -4.61
CA ARG A 72 -1.74 3.62 -5.47
C ARG A 72 -2.60 4.88 -5.41
N ASP A 73 -2.15 5.95 -4.75
CA ASP A 73 -2.97 7.17 -4.70
C ASP A 73 -3.28 7.69 -6.10
N ARG A 74 -4.54 8.09 -6.31
CA ARG A 74 -5.06 8.50 -7.63
C ARG A 74 -4.90 7.38 -8.67
N VAL A 75 -5.34 6.17 -8.33
CA VAL A 75 -5.18 4.98 -9.17
C VAL A 75 -5.85 5.15 -10.53
N GLU A 76 -6.97 5.87 -10.59
CA GLU A 76 -7.70 6.18 -11.81
C GLU A 76 -6.84 6.97 -12.80
N ASP A 77 -6.11 7.98 -12.29
CA ASP A 77 -5.18 8.76 -13.10
C ASP A 77 -3.97 7.93 -13.54
N LEU A 78 -3.49 7.00 -12.68
CA LEU A 78 -2.40 6.10 -13.06
C LEU A 78 -2.81 5.15 -14.19
N ILE A 79 -4.02 4.58 -14.11
CA ILE A 79 -4.52 3.64 -15.13
C ILE A 79 -4.81 4.37 -16.44
N ALA A 80 -5.27 5.61 -16.39
CA ALA A 80 -5.59 6.41 -17.58
C ALA A 80 -4.35 6.84 -18.39
N GLN A 81 -3.13 6.68 -17.88
CA GLN A 81 -1.90 7.12 -18.52
C GLN A 81 -1.06 5.93 -19.02
N PRO A 82 -0.51 5.96 -20.25
CA PRO A 82 0.41 4.91 -20.72
C PRO A 82 1.64 4.72 -19.83
N SER A 83 2.05 5.78 -19.12
CA SER A 83 3.18 5.77 -18.19
C SER A 83 2.82 5.27 -16.79
N GLY A 84 1.57 4.89 -16.52
CA GLY A 84 1.04 4.50 -15.22
C GLY A 84 1.90 3.48 -14.49
N ALA A 85 2.19 2.36 -15.14
CA ALA A 85 3.01 1.30 -14.56
C ALA A 85 4.43 1.77 -14.19
N ALA A 86 5.05 2.60 -15.04
CA ALA A 86 6.37 3.17 -14.76
C ALA A 86 6.31 4.17 -13.60
N THR A 87 5.24 4.97 -13.51
CA THR A 87 4.99 5.90 -12.41
C THR A 87 4.78 5.16 -11.09
N THR A 88 4.00 4.09 -11.06
CA THR A 88 3.81 3.25 -9.87
C THR A 88 5.13 2.65 -9.38
N ARG A 89 5.95 2.09 -10.29
CA ARG A 89 7.29 1.57 -9.92
C ARG A 89 8.20 2.64 -9.34
N ARG A 90 8.20 3.85 -9.92
CA ARG A 90 8.94 5.00 -9.38
C ARG A 90 8.45 5.41 -7.99
N ARG A 91 7.14 5.34 -7.74
CA ARG A 91 6.57 5.65 -6.41
C ARG A 91 7.00 4.64 -5.34
N VAL A 92 6.99 3.35 -5.67
CA VAL A 92 7.52 2.31 -4.77
C VAL A 92 8.96 2.63 -4.39
N LYS A 93 9.83 2.85 -5.38
CA LYS A 93 11.24 3.19 -5.15
C LYS A 93 11.40 4.45 -4.29
N ARG A 94 10.75 5.56 -4.67
CA ARG A 94 10.88 6.84 -3.94
C ARG A 94 10.38 6.76 -2.50
N LEU A 95 9.26 6.09 -2.26
CA LEU A 95 8.71 5.93 -0.90
C LEU A 95 9.61 5.04 -0.05
N ALA A 96 10.11 3.95 -0.63
CA ALA A 96 11.06 3.06 0.04
C ALA A 96 12.33 3.80 0.46
N GLU A 97 12.94 4.53 -0.47
CA GLU A 97 14.15 5.32 -0.22
C GLU A 97 13.91 6.45 0.79
N SER A 98 12.80 7.19 0.69
CA SER A 98 12.55 8.36 1.55
C SER A 98 12.22 8.01 3.00
N LEU A 99 11.77 6.78 3.25
CA LEU A 99 11.31 6.33 4.57
C LEU A 99 12.11 5.12 5.08
N GLU A 100 13.20 4.77 4.39
CA GLU A 100 14.12 3.69 4.75
C GLU A 100 13.41 2.35 4.97
N VAL A 101 12.37 2.06 4.17
CA VAL A 101 11.69 0.76 4.19
C VAL A 101 12.18 -0.12 3.05
N ASP A 102 12.12 -1.43 3.24
CA ASP A 102 12.48 -2.39 2.20
C ASP A 102 11.56 -2.26 0.97
N GLN A 103 12.18 -2.05 -0.20
CA GLN A 103 11.47 -1.80 -1.44
C GLN A 103 10.64 -3.01 -1.90
N GLU A 104 11.15 -4.23 -1.74
CA GLU A 104 10.46 -5.44 -2.16
C GLU A 104 9.29 -5.75 -1.23
N ARG A 105 9.44 -5.48 0.08
CA ARG A 105 8.32 -5.56 1.03
C ARG A 105 7.22 -4.56 0.69
N LEU A 106 7.58 -3.30 0.38
CA LEU A 106 6.60 -2.29 -0.06
C LEU A 106 5.91 -2.71 -1.36
N ARG A 107 6.65 -3.28 -2.32
CA ARG A 107 6.07 -3.81 -3.56
C ARG A 107 5.09 -4.96 -3.27
N GLY A 108 5.46 -5.90 -2.42
CA GLY A 108 4.63 -7.03 -2.03
C GLY A 108 3.34 -6.60 -1.34
N TRP A 109 3.41 -5.69 -0.36
CA TRP A 109 2.22 -5.12 0.26
C TRP A 109 1.37 -4.29 -0.69
N THR A 110 1.99 -3.59 -1.65
CA THR A 110 1.25 -2.88 -2.70
C THR A 110 0.45 -3.86 -3.56
N LEU A 111 1.04 -4.98 -3.96
CA LEU A 111 0.34 -6.05 -4.70
C LEU A 111 -0.80 -6.63 -3.87
N PHE A 112 -0.53 -7.04 -2.63
CA PHE A 112 -1.55 -7.62 -1.76
C PHE A 112 -2.75 -6.68 -1.56
N ARG A 113 -2.49 -5.39 -1.33
CA ARG A 113 -3.57 -4.41 -1.12
C ARG A 113 -4.25 -3.97 -2.42
N ALA A 114 -3.68 -4.27 -3.58
CA ALA A 114 -4.23 -3.93 -4.89
C ALA A 114 -5.46 -4.77 -5.26
N VAL A 115 -5.52 -5.99 -4.73
CA VAL A 115 -6.53 -7.00 -5.02
C VAL A 115 -7.55 -7.07 -3.89
#